data_AF-A0A818RIJ9-F1
#
_entry.id   AF-A0A818RIJ9-F1
#
_cell.length_a   1.000
_cell.length_b   1.000
_cell.length_c   1.000
_cell.angle_alpha   90.00
_cell.angle_beta   90.00
_cell.angle_gamma   90.00
#
_symmetry.space_group_name_H-M   'P 1'
#
loop_
_entity.id
_entity.type
_entity.pdbx_description
1 polymer ?
#
loop_
_entity_poly.entity_id
_entity_poly.type
_entity_poly.pdbx_seq_one_letter_code
_entity_poly.pdbx_strand_id
1 'polypeptide(L)'
;MHKSYQPTRPAANRLLQKKWDDKYYSEHRLLVRDARPTVDTRPPRTYMHLHMKLKKLQLEEERSATIERDNRILLEKMSNIMRTTGSIDNRNDYEAK
;
A
#
# COMPACT_ATOMS: atom_id res chain seq x y z
N MET A 1 -12.10 -58.15 20.30
CA MET A 1 -13.29 -57.91 21.15
C MET A 1 -14.04 -56.69 20.61
N HIS A 2 -15.20 -56.89 19.98
CA HIS A 2 -16.05 -55.76 19.58
C HIS A 2 -16.79 -55.23 20.82
N LYS A 3 -16.33 -54.09 21.37
CA LYS A 3 -17.03 -53.44 22.48
C LYS A 3 -18.35 -52.88 21.96
N SER A 4 -19.46 -53.31 22.57
CA SER A 4 -20.77 -52.73 22.29
C SER A 4 -20.81 -51.29 22.81
N TYR A 5 -21.41 -50.38 22.05
CA TYR A 5 -21.49 -48.95 22.39
C TYR A 5 -22.18 -48.75 23.74
N GLN A 6 -21.53 -48.22 24.78
CA GLN A 6 -22.15 -48.00 26.09
C GLN A 6 -22.43 -46.51 26.29
N PRO A 7 -23.70 -46.09 26.43
CA PRO A 7 -24.02 -44.69 26.63
C PRO A 7 -23.57 -44.25 28.04
N THR A 8 -23.03 -43.04 28.15
CA THR A 8 -22.56 -42.47 29.43
C THR A 8 -23.71 -42.03 30.33
N ARG A 9 -24.87 -41.73 29.75
CA ARG A 9 -26.12 -41.39 30.42
C ARG A 9 -27.15 -42.48 30.17
N PRO A 10 -28.10 -42.70 31.10
CA PRO A 10 -29.21 -43.62 30.85
C PRO A 10 -29.98 -43.13 29.61
N ALA A 11 -30.16 -44.03 28.64
CA ALA A 11 -30.84 -43.74 27.38
C ALA A 11 -31.96 -44.76 27.15
N ALA A 12 -33.15 -44.29 26.80
CA ALA A 12 -34.29 -45.16 26.48
C ALA A 12 -34.05 -46.01 25.22
N ASN A 13 -33.27 -45.49 24.25
CA ASN A 13 -32.87 -46.22 23.05
C ASN A 13 -31.37 -46.08 22.79
N ARG A 14 -30.66 -47.19 22.89
CA ARG A 14 -29.19 -47.28 22.76
C ARG A 14 -28.69 -47.00 21.34
N LEU A 15 -29.45 -47.38 20.31
CA LEU A 15 -29.06 -47.16 18.91
C LEU A 15 -29.19 -45.69 18.52
N LEU A 16 -30.28 -45.05 18.97
CA LEU A 16 -30.46 -43.61 18.76
C LEU A 16 -29.41 -42.82 19.52
N GLN A 17 -29.12 -43.18 20.77
CA GLN A 17 -28.07 -42.51 21.54
C GLN A 17 -26.70 -42.62 20.86
N LYS A 18 -26.35 -43.81 20.34
CA LYS A 18 -25.11 -44.00 19.57
C LYS A 18 -25.02 -43.04 18.39
N LYS A 19 -26.08 -42.96 17.60
CA LYS A 19 -26.13 -42.11 16.40
C LYS A 19 -25.92 -40.63 16.75
N TRP A 20 -26.53 -40.17 17.84
CA TRP A 20 -26.38 -38.80 18.30
C TRP A 20 -24.99 -38.53 18.86
N ASP A 21 -24.43 -39.44 19.66
CA ASP A 21 -23.08 -39.32 20.20
C ASP A 21 -22.03 -39.28 19.09
N ASP A 22 -22.15 -40.15 18.07
CA ASP A 22 -21.26 -40.18 16.91
C ASP A 22 -21.35 -38.84 16.14
N LYS A 23 -22.57 -38.31 15.96
CA LYS A 23 -22.79 -36.99 15.33
C LYS A 23 -22.14 -35.88 16.14
N TYR A 24 -22.43 -35.75 17.43
CA TYR A 24 -21.86 -34.71 18.28
C TYR A 24 -20.35 -34.80 18.38
N TYR A 25 -19.81 -36.02 18.44
CA TYR A 25 -18.37 -36.23 18.40
C TYR A 25 -17.77 -35.69 17.09
N SER A 26 -18.38 -36.02 15.94
CA SER A 26 -17.91 -35.53 14.65
C SER A 26 -17.98 -34.00 14.55
N GLU A 27 -19.09 -33.38 15.00
CA GLU A 27 -19.27 -31.92 15.02
C GLU A 27 -18.24 -31.25 15.93
N HIS A 28 -18.04 -31.76 17.14
CA HIS A 28 -17.03 -31.27 18.07
C HIS A 28 -15.62 -31.35 17.45
N ARG A 29 -15.29 -32.45 16.80
CA ARG A 29 -13.98 -32.62 16.13
C ARG A 29 -13.79 -31.61 14.99
N LEU A 30 -14.85 -31.29 14.24
CA LEU A 30 -14.80 -30.23 13.23
C LEU A 30 -14.57 -28.86 13.86
N LEU A 31 -15.31 -28.52 14.91
CA LEU A 31 -15.15 -27.25 15.62
C LEU A 31 -13.75 -27.09 16.24
N VAL A 32 -13.20 -28.15 16.82
CA VAL A 32 -11.83 -28.14 17.36
C VAL A 32 -10.80 -27.93 16.25
N ARG A 33 -10.99 -28.55 15.08
CA ARG A 33 -10.09 -28.38 13.94
C ARG A 33 -10.16 -26.97 13.36
N ASP A 34 -11.36 -26.41 13.29
CA ASP A 34 -11.61 -25.10 12.67
C ASP A 34 -11.42 -23.94 13.68
N ALA A 35 -11.13 -24.25 14.95
CA ALA A 35 -10.84 -23.28 15.99
C ALA A 35 -9.63 -22.43 15.61
N ARG A 36 -9.83 -21.11 15.55
CA ARG A 36 -8.77 -20.14 15.26
C ARG A 36 -7.96 -19.85 16.53
N PRO A 37 -6.65 -19.54 16.42
CA PRO A 37 -5.87 -19.10 17.56
C PRO A 37 -6.45 -17.80 18.14
N THR A 38 -6.48 -17.70 19.47
CA THR A 38 -6.98 -16.52 20.19
C THR A 38 -6.15 -15.27 19.92
N VAL A 39 -4.85 -15.45 19.64
CA VAL A 39 -3.92 -14.36 19.37
C VAL A 39 -3.47 -14.44 17.91
N ASP A 40 -3.67 -13.35 17.18
CA ASP A 40 -3.12 -13.19 15.85
C ASP A 40 -1.63 -12.84 15.97
N THR A 41 -0.75 -13.73 15.50
CA THR A 41 0.70 -13.53 15.47
C THR A 41 1.20 -13.11 14.09
N ARG A 42 0.30 -12.85 13.14
CA ARG A 42 0.69 -12.47 11.78
C ARG A 42 1.28 -11.05 11.75
N PRO A 43 2.24 -10.79 10.85
CA PRO A 43 2.75 -9.44 10.67
C PRO A 43 1.65 -8.50 10.16
N PRO A 44 1.69 -7.22 10.55
CA PRO A 44 0.75 -6.22 10.04
C PRO A 44 0.89 -6.07 8.53
N ARG A 45 -0.21 -5.73 7.87
CA ARG A 45 -0.22 -5.51 6.41
C ARG A 45 0.67 -4.33 6.04
N THR A 46 1.61 -4.54 5.15
CA THR A 46 2.45 -3.48 4.60
C THR A 46 1.68 -2.69 3.54
N TYR A 47 1.66 -1.36 3.67
CA TYR A 47 1.06 -0.47 2.68
C TYR A 47 2.15 0.28 1.91
N MET A 48 2.11 0.21 0.57
CA MET A 48 3.12 0.85 -0.29
C MET A 48 3.14 2.37 -0.15
N HIS A 49 1.98 3.00 0.04
CA HIS A 49 1.87 4.46 0.22
C HIS A 49 2.52 4.96 1.53
N LEU A 50 2.80 4.09 2.51
CA LEU A 50 3.56 4.44 3.71
C LEU A 50 5.08 4.45 3.45
N HIS A 51 5.53 3.62 2.51
CA HIS A 51 6.94 3.50 2.15
C HIS A 51 7.31 4.49 1.04
N MET A 52 6.39 4.76 0.12
CA MET A 52 6.57 5.67 -1.01
C MET A 52 5.87 7.00 -0.76
N LYS A 53 6.66 8.08 -0.69
CA LYS A 53 6.13 9.45 -0.59
C LYS A 53 5.79 10.00 -1.98
N LEU A 54 4.75 9.46 -2.60
CA LEU A 54 4.37 9.79 -3.99
C LEU A 54 4.20 11.30 -4.23
N LYS A 55 3.56 12.02 -3.30
CA LYS A 55 3.40 13.49 -3.41
C LYS A 55 4.74 14.23 -3.40
N LYS A 56 5.71 13.74 -2.61
CA LYS A 56 7.06 14.33 -2.58
C LYS A 56 7.75 14.13 -3.93
N LEU A 57 7.67 12.92 -4.47
CA LEU A 57 8.26 12.59 -5.77
C LEU A 57 7.68 13.46 -6.89
N GLN A 58 6.35 13.60 -6.92
CA GLN A 58 5.67 14.46 -7.88
C GLN A 58 6.14 15.93 -7.79
N LEU A 59 6.21 16.48 -6.58
CA LEU A 59 6.69 17.86 -6.37
C LEU A 59 8.12 18.07 -6.84
N GLU A 60 8.99 17.07 -6.66
CA GLU A 60 10.38 17.10 -7.09
C GLU A 60 10.50 17.04 -8.62
N GLU A 61 9.66 16.25 -9.27
CA GLU A 61 9.55 16.19 -10.73
C GLU A 61 9.03 17.52 -11.32
N GLU A 62 7.95 18.08 -10.76
CA GLU A 62 7.40 19.38 -11.18
C GLU A 62 8.42 20.52 -11.01
N ARG A 63 9.17 20.51 -9.90
CA ARG A 63 10.25 21.47 -9.67
C ARG A 63 11.37 21.32 -10.71
N SER A 64 11.77 20.09 -11.00
CA SER A 64 12.82 19.81 -11.99
C SER A 64 12.41 20.24 -13.40
N ALA A 65 11.18 19.95 -13.80
CA ALA A 65 10.61 20.39 -15.07
C ALA A 65 10.55 21.92 -15.21
N THR A 66 10.35 22.63 -14.09
CA THR A 66 10.38 24.10 -14.07
C THR A 66 11.79 24.62 -14.31
N ILE A 67 12.78 24.06 -13.60
CA ILE A 67 14.19 24.42 -13.76
C ILE A 67 14.66 24.15 -15.20
N GLU A 68 14.30 23.01 -15.79
CA GLU A 68 14.69 22.68 -17.16
C GLU A 68 14.10 23.67 -18.19
N ARG A 69 12.84 24.07 -18.01
CA ARG A 69 12.20 25.08 -18.86
C ARG A 69 12.91 26.43 -18.77
N ASP A 70 13.20 26.87 -17.55
CA ASP A 70 13.87 28.16 -17.32
C ASP A 70 15.31 28.14 -17.88
N ASN A 71 16.03 27.04 -17.70
CA ASN A 71 17.36 26.84 -18.28
C ASN A 71 17.32 26.90 -19.82
N ARG A 72 16.31 26.30 -20.45
CA ARG A 72 16.13 26.38 -21.90
C ARG A 72 15.91 27.80 -22.39
N ILE A 73 15.04 28.56 -21.72
CA ILE A 73 14.76 29.96 -22.05
C ILE A 73 16.03 30.82 -21.87
N LEU A 74 16.76 30.60 -20.78
CA LEU A 74 18.00 31.32 -20.51
C LEU A 74 19.06 31.04 -21.58
N LEU A 75 19.25 29.77 -21.96
CA LEU A 75 20.17 29.37 -23.03
C LEU A 75 19.81 30.01 -24.37
N GLU A 76 18.53 30.06 -24.72
CA GLU A 76 18.06 30.73 -25.93
C GLU A 76 18.39 32.23 -25.92
N LYS A 77 18.11 32.93 -24.81
CA LYS A 77 18.45 34.34 -24.64
C LYS A 77 19.95 34.58 -24.72
N MET A 78 20.76 33.77 -24.05
CA MET A 78 22.22 33.85 -24.11
C MET A 78 22.73 33.62 -25.54
N SER A 79 22.20 32.60 -26.24
CA SER A 79 22.55 32.33 -27.64
C SER A 79 22.23 33.51 -28.54
N ASN A 80 21.06 34.13 -28.38
CA ASN A 80 20.70 35.33 -29.13
C ASN A 80 21.68 36.48 -28.86
N ILE A 81 21.99 36.79 -27.60
CA ILE A 81 22.97 37.82 -27.22
C ILE A 81 24.36 37.53 -27.79
N MET A 82 24.80 36.27 -27.78
CA MET A 82 26.10 35.88 -28.35
C MET A 82 26.13 36.05 -29.87
N ARG A 83 25.00 35.80 -30.55
CA ARG A 83 24.90 35.83 -32.01
C ARG A 83 24.74 37.26 -32.55
N THR A 84 23.98 38.10 -31.86
CA THR A 84 23.89 39.54 -32.15
C THR A 84 24.88 40.26 -31.27
N THR A 85 26.08 40.60 -31.77
CA THR A 85 27.06 41.46 -31.08
C THR A 85 26.33 42.61 -30.39
N GLY A 86 26.15 42.52 -29.07
CA GLY A 86 25.10 43.21 -28.31
C GLY A 86 24.86 44.64 -28.78
N SER A 87 23.72 44.86 -29.45
CA SER A 87 23.30 46.22 -29.80
C SER A 87 22.90 46.91 -28.51
N ILE A 88 23.75 47.81 -28.04
CA ILE A 88 23.44 48.70 -26.92
C ILE A 88 22.50 49.78 -27.45
N ASP A 89 21.24 49.75 -27.02
CA ASP A 89 20.23 50.77 -27.32
C ASP A 89 20.25 51.94 -26.32
N ASN A 90 21.12 51.88 -25.31
CA ASN A 90 21.45 53.01 -24.45
C ASN A 90 22.26 54.06 -25.23
N ARG A 91 21.57 55.00 -25.85
CA ARG A 91 22.13 56.32 -26.15
C ARG A 91 21.62 57.29 -25.09
N ASN A 92 22.52 57.79 -24.27
CA ASN A 92 22.20 58.80 -23.26
C ASN A 92 22.46 60.18 -23.87
N ASP A 93 21.42 60.78 -24.46
CA ASP A 93 21.47 62.15 -25.02
C ASP A 93 21.38 63.17 -23.86
N TYR A 94 22.45 63.30 -23.08
CA TYR A 94 22.52 64.27 -22.00
C TYR A 94 23.05 65.61 -22.53
N GLU A 95 22.18 66.62 -22.64
CA GLU A 95 22.61 68.01 -22.86
C GLU A 95 22.96 68.67 -21.52
N ALA A 96 24.22 69.09 -21.38
CA ALA A 96 24.67 69.88 -20.24
C ALA A 96 24.10 71.31 -20.34
N LYS A 97 23.49 71.78 -19.24
CA LYS A 97 23.02 73.18 -19.07
C LYS A 97 24.15 74.12 -18.67
#